data_AF-A0A9E3DQ05-F1
#
_entry.id   AF-A0A9E3DQ05-F1
#
_cell.length_a   1.000
_cell.length_b   1.000
_cell.length_c   1.000
_cell.angle_alpha   90.00
_cell.angle_beta   90.00
_cell.angle_gamma   90.00
#
_symmetry.space_group_name_H-M   'P 1'
#
loop_
_entity.id
_entity.type
_entity.pdbx_description
1 polymer ?
#
loop_
_entity_poly.entity_id
_entity_poly.type
_entity_poly.pdbx_seq_one_letter_code
_entity_poly.pdbx_strand_id
1 'polypeptide(L)' 'MSSQPGSAEVFERCMAAGGIAVFPADTVYGLACDPANRVAVERLYLLKRRPLEKASAVMFFDASLA' A
#
# COMPACT_ATOMS: atom_id res chain seq x y z
N MET A 1 -9.14 29.40 -0.88
CA MET A 1 -8.06 28.58 -0.28
C MET A 1 -8.34 27.14 -0.62
N SER A 2 -7.63 26.54 -1.58
CA SER A 2 -7.80 25.10 -1.84
C SER A 2 -7.12 24.33 -0.71
N SER A 3 -7.90 23.70 0.15
CA SER A 3 -7.40 22.75 1.14
C SER A 3 -6.73 21.61 0.38
N GLN A 4 -5.42 21.45 0.51
CA GLN A 4 -4.76 20.25 -0.01
C GLN A 4 -5.26 19.05 0.81
N PRO A 5 -5.56 17.91 0.16
CA PRO A 5 -5.96 16.70 0.88
C PRO A 5 -4.83 16.25 1.80
N GLY A 6 -5.19 15.75 2.98
CA GLY A 6 -4.21 15.21 3.92
C GLY A 6 -3.53 13.96 3.35
N SER A 7 -2.32 13.64 3.82
CA SER A 7 -1.55 12.48 3.32
C SER A 7 -2.32 11.16 3.43
N ALA A 8 -3.13 10.99 4.49
CA ALA A 8 -3.99 9.81 4.66
C ALA A 8 -5.06 9.72 3.56
N GLU A 9 -5.72 10.84 3.23
CA GLU A 9 -6.73 10.89 2.17
C GLU A 9 -6.12 10.58 0.79
N VAL A 10 -4.92 11.09 0.52
CA VAL A 10 -4.18 10.78 -0.72
C VAL A 10 -3.82 9.30 -0.77
N PHE A 11 -3.40 8.73 0.36
CA PHE A 11 -3.07 7.31 0.47
C PHE A 11 -4.30 6.43 0.20
N GLU A 12 -5.42 6.70 0.87
CA GLU A 12 -6.69 5.99 0.67
C GLU A 12 -7.16 6.04 -0.79
N ARG A 13 -7.13 7.22 -1.41
CA ARG A 13 -7.48 7.40 -2.82
C ARG A 13 -6.60 6.59 -3.75
N CYS A 14 -5.29 6.54 -3.48
CA CYS A 14 -4.36 5.72 -4.26
C CYS A 14 -4.73 4.23 -4.17
N MET A 15 -5.01 3.74 -2.96
CA MET A 15 -5.37 2.33 -2.72
C MET A 15 -6.71 1.99 -3.39
N ALA A 16 -7.72 2.85 -3.25
CA ALA A 16 -9.04 2.67 -3.86
C ALA A 16 -8.99 2.65 -5.40
N ALA A 17 -8.04 3.35 -6.01
CA ALA A 17 -7.79 3.33 -7.45
C ALA A 17 -6.97 2.10 -7.91
N GLY A 18 -6.62 1.16 -7.02
CA GLY A 18 -5.76 0.02 -7.33
C GLY A 18 -4.29 0.41 -7.58
N GLY A 19 -3.87 1.56 -7.04
CA GLY A 19 -2.51 2.07 -7.12
C GLY A 19 -1.55 1.40 -6.13
N ILE A 20 -0.29 1.84 -6.20
CA ILE A 20 0.75 1.50 -5.23
C ILE A 20 1.18 2.80 -4.55
N ALA A 21 1.04 2.85 -3.24
CA ALA A 21 1.42 4.00 -2.43
C ALA A 21 2.81 3.81 -1.81
N VAL A 22 3.56 4.91 -1.70
CA VAL A 22 4.78 5.00 -0.89
C VAL A 22 4.41 5.71 0.41
N PHE A 23 4.82 5.16 1.55
CA PHE A 23 4.57 5.77 2.85
C PHE A 23 5.83 5.75 3.73
N PRO A 24 6.03 6.74 4.60
CA PRO A 24 7.16 6.75 5.53
C PRO A 24 6.97 5.69 6.61
N ALA A 25 8.07 5.03 7.01
CA ALA A 25 8.16 4.23 8.22
C ALA A 25 9.44 4.60 8.98
N ASP A 26 9.65 4.01 10.16
CA ASP A 26 10.74 4.39 11.07
C ASP A 26 12.14 4.27 10.46
N THR A 27 12.36 3.27 9.60
CA THR A 27 13.69 2.93 9.07
C THR A 27 13.82 3.12 7.56
N VAL A 28 12.76 2.82 6.81
CA VAL A 28 12.73 2.90 5.35
C VAL A 28 11.34 3.29 4.87
N TYR A 29 11.23 3.73 3.63
CA TYR A 29 9.92 3.90 3.01
C TYR A 29 9.29 2.54 2.69
N GLY A 30 8.01 2.40 2.98
CA GLY A 30 7.20 1.25 2.62
C GLY A 30 6.50 1.45 1.28
N LEU A 31 6.29 0.35 0.56
CA LEU A 31 5.40 0.27 -0.60
C LEU A 31 4.19 -0.58 -0.23
N ALA A 32 2.98 -0.02 -0.40
CA ALA A 32 1.71 -0.66 -0.08
C ALA A 32 0.75 -0.65 -1.27
N CYS A 33 -0.11 -1.66 -1.30
CA CYS A 33 -1.28 -1.74 -2.18
C CYS A 33 -2.42 -2.41 -1.40
N ASP A 34 -3.64 -2.35 -1.92
CA ASP A 34 -4.74 -3.15 -1.38
C ASP A 34 -4.43 -4.66 -1.54
N PRO A 35 -4.36 -5.45 -0.44
CA PRO A 35 -4.05 -6.88 -0.51
C PRO A 35 -5.17 -7.70 -1.16
N ALA A 36 -6.41 -7.22 -1.20
CA ALA A 36 -7.51 -7.88 -1.89
C ALA A 36 -7.49 -7.62 -3.41
N ASN A 37 -6.77 -6.60 -3.87
CA ASN A 37 -6.62 -6.29 -5.28
C ASN A 37 -5.45 -7.08 -5.90
N ARG A 38 -5.76 -8.23 -6.48
CA ARG A 38 -4.76 -9.12 -7.11
C ARG A 38 -3.84 -8.41 -8.11
N VAL A 39 -4.40 -7.52 -8.94
CA VAL A 39 -3.61 -6.79 -9.96
C VAL A 39 -2.62 -5.84 -9.29
N ALA A 40 -3.03 -5.15 -8.22
CA ALA A 40 -2.14 -4.27 -7.47
C ALA A 40 -1.03 -5.05 -6.75
N VAL A 41 -1.36 -6.23 -6.20
CA VAL A 41 -0.38 -7.15 -5.58
C VAL A 41 0.66 -7.60 -6.61
N GLU A 42 0.25 -8.08 -7.78
CA GLU A 42 1.18 -8.50 -8.84
C GLU A 42 2.09 -7.35 -9.27
N ARG A 43 1.55 -6.13 -9.43
CA ARG A 43 2.33 -4.92 -9.74
C ARG A 43 3.33 -4.57 -8.63
N LEU A 44 2.94 -4.72 -7.35
CA LEU A 44 3.82 -4.49 -6.20
C LEU A 44 5.00 -5.47 -6.21
N TYR A 45 4.76 -6.74 -6.48
CA TYR A 45 5.82 -7.76 -6.57
C TYR A 45 6.77 -7.49 -7.74
N LEU A 46 6.24 -7.12 -8.91
CA LEU A 46 7.04 -6.72 -10.06
C LEU A 46 7.90 -5.50 -9.75
N LEU A 47 7.34 -4.48 -9.11
CA LEU A 47 8.06 -3.26 -8.72
C LEU A 47 9.19 -3.55 -7.71
N LYS A 48 8.91 -4.42 -6.72
CA LYS A 48 9.92 -4.88 -5.75
C LYS A 48 10.92 -5.87 -6.32
N ARG A 49 10.72 -6.36 -7.56
CA ARG A 49 11.47 -7.49 -8.15
C ARG A 49 11.52 -8.69 -7.20
N ARG A 50 10.40 -8.94 -6.50
CA ARG A 50 10.26 -10.01 -5.51
C ARG A 50 9.62 -11.24 -6.18
N PRO A 51 10.15 -12.46 -5.96
CA PRO A 51 9.46 -13.69 -6.39
C PRO A 51 8.10 -13.84 -5.70
N LEU A 52 7.07 -14.25 -6.45
CA LEU A 52 5.70 -14.37 -5.95
C LEU A 52 5.56 -15.41 -4.83
N GLU A 53 6.40 -16.45 -4.81
CA GLU A 53 6.40 -17.45 -3.74
C GLU A 53 6.84 -16.91 -2.37
N LYS A 54 7.46 -15.72 -2.31
CA LYS A 54 7.87 -15.11 -1.05
C LYS A 54 6.73 -14.24 -0.49
N ALA A 55 6.11 -14.69 0.60
CA ALA A 55 5.08 -13.95 1.33
C ALA A 55 5.48 -12.50 1.58
N SER A 56 4.52 -11.57 1.46
CA SER A 56 4.66 -10.17 1.84
C SER A 56 3.83 -9.89 3.10
N ALA A 57 4.24 -8.88 3.86
CA ALA A 57 3.49 -8.46 5.04
C ALA A 57 2.11 -7.88 4.65
N VAL A 58 1.10 -8.21 5.44
CA VAL A 58 -0.20 -7.53 5.47
C VAL A 58 -0.25 -6.73 6.75
N MET A 59 -0.65 -5.46 6.65
CA MET A 59 -0.74 -4.55 7.80
C MET A 59 -2.21 -4.27 8.09
N PHE A 60 -2.59 -4.40 9.35
CA PHE A 60 -3.89 -4.01 9.86
C PHE A 60 -3.70 -2.80 10.76
N PHE A 61 -4.62 -1.83 10.66
CA PHE A 61 -4.62 -0.64 11.51
C PHE A 61 -5.41 -0.82 12.80
N ASP A 62 -6.18 -1.91 12.89
CA ASP A 62 -6.89 -2.33 14.07
C ASP A 62 -6.75 -3.85 14.25
N ALA A 63 -6.58 -4.29 15.49
CA ALA A 63 -6.46 -5.70 15.82
C ALA A 63 -7.74 -6.50 15.49
N SER A 64 -8.91 -5.84 15.45
CA SER A 64 -10.17 -6.48 15.09
C SER A 64 -10.28 -6.83 13.61
N LEU A 65 -9.35 -6.36 12.78
CA LEU A 65 -9.34 -6.58 11.33
C LEU A 65 -8.41 -7.73 10.90
N ALA A 66 -7.56 -8.23 11.80
CA ALA A 66 -6.64 -9.33 11.55
C ALA A 66 -7.34 -10.70 11.66
#